data_AF-A0A8T5JBT1-F1
#
_entry.id   AF-A0A8T5JBT1-F1
#
_cell.length_a   1.000
_cell.length_b   1.000
_cell.length_c   1.000
_cell.angle_alpha   90.00
_cell.angle_beta   90.00
_cell.angle_gamma   90.00
#
_symmetry.space_group_name_H-M   'P 1'
#
loop_
_entity.id
_entity.type
_entity.pdbx_description
1 polymer ?
#
loop_
_entity_poly.entity_id
_entity_poly.type
_entity_poly.pdbx_seq_one_letter_code
_entity_poly.pdbx_strand_id
1 'polypeptide(L)'
;CDYCLPQDKELEFYINMDMMGMSWPAYKSNGDPFPYHAWSGPDADPEVQDVAITTVLDDVHFNILKAPRNLTIDGSYGAGCDQHWDEHYNLVMDVHEDTFGRSDHVTFRDLGAQTIFHLGAYDADYDAYHSPSDTLDNMVAEVGGQQELEQSMEFVMWAAMLEFIIADQTPEIRNLNA
;
A
#
# COMPACT_ATOMS: atom_id res chain seq x y z
N CYS A 1 -9.01 -13.25 27.60
CA CYS A 1 -8.67 -12.96 26.20
C CYS A 1 -7.91 -14.18 25.71
N ASP A 2 -8.48 -14.95 24.79
CA ASP A 2 -7.85 -16.20 24.33
C ASP A 2 -6.73 -15.92 23.31
N TYR A 3 -6.69 -14.71 22.72
CA TYR A 3 -5.65 -14.24 21.80
C TYR A 3 -5.47 -12.71 21.98
N CYS A 4 -4.48 -12.31 22.77
CA CYS A 4 -4.08 -10.89 22.93
C CYS A 4 -2.61 -10.74 22.59
N LEU A 5 -2.20 -9.57 22.11
CA LEU A 5 -0.78 -9.25 21.97
C LEU A 5 -0.06 -9.38 23.32
N PRO A 6 1.21 -9.82 23.33
CA PRO A 6 2.00 -9.85 24.55
C PRO A 6 2.04 -8.47 25.21
N GLN A 7 1.72 -8.39 26.50
CA GLN A 7 1.62 -7.13 27.24
C GLN A 7 3.00 -6.60 27.69
N ASP A 8 4.04 -7.43 27.57
CA ASP A 8 5.44 -7.10 27.91
C ASP A 8 6.30 -6.83 26.66
N LYS A 9 5.65 -6.57 25.52
CA LYS A 9 6.28 -6.25 24.24
C LYS A 9 5.67 -5.00 23.68
N GLU A 10 6.48 -4.23 22.98
CA GLU A 10 6.06 -3.09 22.18
C GLU A 10 5.99 -3.52 20.72
N LEU A 11 4.96 -3.06 20.02
CA LEU A 11 4.90 -3.15 18.57
C LEU A 11 5.33 -1.78 18.02
N GLU A 12 6.46 -1.75 17.33
CA GLU A 12 7.03 -0.52 16.79
C GLU A 12 6.61 -0.28 15.34
N PHE A 13 6.42 -1.35 14.57
CA PHE A 13 6.21 -1.27 13.14
C PHE A 13 5.32 -2.40 12.62
N TYR A 14 4.40 -2.08 11.71
CA TYR A 14 3.57 -3.07 11.03
C TYR A 14 3.33 -2.68 9.57
N ILE A 15 3.59 -3.62 8.65
CA ILE A 15 3.28 -3.46 7.23
C ILE A 15 2.10 -4.36 6.90
N ASN A 16 1.00 -3.75 6.48
CA ASN A 16 -0.09 -4.46 5.83
C ASN A 16 0.15 -4.52 4.33
N MET A 17 -0.11 -5.66 3.72
CA MET A 17 0.04 -5.82 2.28
C MET A 17 -1.17 -6.58 1.74
N ASP A 18 -2.10 -5.86 1.13
CA ASP A 18 -3.33 -6.41 0.55
C ASP A 18 -3.26 -6.35 -0.98
N MET A 19 -3.87 -7.32 -1.64
CA MET A 19 -3.89 -7.44 -3.10
C MET A 19 -2.50 -7.42 -3.75
N MET A 20 -1.49 -7.91 -3.01
CA MET A 20 -0.12 -8.06 -3.48
C MET A 20 -0.07 -8.90 -4.76
N GLY A 21 0.37 -8.29 -5.86
CA GLY A 21 0.48 -8.94 -7.16
C GLY A 21 -0.59 -8.51 -8.16
N MET A 22 -1.75 -8.03 -7.69
CA MET A 22 -2.74 -7.34 -8.54
C MET A 22 -2.46 -5.83 -8.54
N SER A 23 -1.23 -5.45 -8.79
CA SER A 23 -0.75 -4.06 -8.70
C SER A 23 0.31 -3.75 -9.76
N TRP A 24 0.58 -2.47 -10.02
CA TRP A 24 1.75 -2.09 -10.81
C TRP A 24 3.04 -2.75 -10.24
N PRO A 25 3.99 -3.24 -11.07
CA PRO A 25 4.12 -3.09 -12.53
C PRO A 25 3.24 -3.95 -13.45
N ALA A 26 2.29 -4.75 -12.94
CA ALA A 26 1.40 -5.53 -13.81
C ALA A 26 0.40 -4.64 -14.57
N TYR A 27 -0.08 -5.17 -15.71
CA TYR A 27 -1.05 -4.51 -16.58
C TYR A 27 -2.30 -5.37 -16.74
N LYS A 28 -3.44 -4.69 -16.83
CA LYS A 28 -4.74 -5.24 -17.17
C LYS A 28 -4.78 -5.64 -18.64
N SER A 29 -5.75 -6.49 -19.00
CA SER A 29 -5.97 -6.92 -20.39
C SER A 29 -6.27 -5.78 -21.37
N ASN A 30 -6.80 -4.64 -20.88
CA ASN A 30 -7.06 -3.45 -21.69
C ASN A 30 -5.81 -2.58 -21.95
N GLY A 31 -4.66 -2.94 -21.36
CA GLY A 31 -3.40 -2.21 -21.49
C GLY A 31 -3.18 -1.11 -20.45
N ASP A 32 -4.13 -0.87 -19.55
CA ASP A 32 -3.91 0.02 -18.40
C ASP A 32 -3.12 -0.72 -17.32
N PRO A 33 -2.22 -0.05 -16.58
CA PRO A 33 -1.61 -0.64 -15.40
C PRO A 33 -2.66 -0.92 -14.31
N PHE A 34 -2.35 -1.87 -13.42
CA PHE A 34 -3.09 -2.00 -12.16
C PHE A 34 -2.70 -0.86 -11.20
N PRO A 35 -3.61 -0.39 -10.33
CA PRO A 35 -3.27 0.62 -9.34
C PRO A 35 -2.29 0.05 -8.31
N TYR A 36 -1.53 0.95 -7.70
CA TYR A 36 -0.65 0.65 -6.58
C TYR A 36 -0.70 1.82 -5.59
N HIS A 37 -0.99 1.48 -4.35
CA HIS A 37 -1.11 2.41 -3.24
C HIS A 37 -0.10 2.02 -2.16
N ALA A 38 0.62 2.99 -1.62
CA ALA A 38 1.43 2.83 -0.42
C ALA A 38 1.07 3.94 0.56
N TRP A 39 0.33 3.59 1.60
CA TRP A 39 -0.23 4.55 2.53
C TRP A 39 0.35 4.44 3.93
N SER A 40 0.57 5.58 4.57
CA SER A 40 1.02 5.69 5.97
C SER A 40 -0.14 6.10 6.89
N GLY A 41 -0.13 5.72 8.17
CA GLY A 41 -1.18 6.15 9.10
C GLY A 41 -2.17 5.02 9.46
N PRO A 42 -3.44 5.28 9.77
CA PRO A 42 -4.22 6.43 9.31
C PRO A 42 -3.84 7.78 9.92
N ASP A 43 -4.20 8.82 9.16
CA ASP A 43 -4.05 10.23 9.47
C ASP A 43 -5.03 10.66 10.57
N ALA A 44 -4.56 11.53 11.48
CA ALA A 44 -5.41 12.15 12.48
C ALA A 44 -6.04 13.47 11.99
N ASP A 45 -5.41 14.15 11.03
CA ASP A 45 -5.86 15.40 10.41
C ASP A 45 -5.54 15.43 8.90
N PRO A 46 -6.53 15.15 8.01
CA PRO A 46 -6.34 15.02 6.56
C PRO A 46 -5.82 16.26 5.82
N GLU A 47 -5.70 17.40 6.52
CA GLU A 47 -5.20 18.67 5.98
C GLU A 47 -3.70 18.89 6.26
N VAL A 48 -3.05 18.02 7.05
CA VAL A 48 -1.65 18.17 7.46
C VAL A 48 -0.92 16.84 7.30
N GLN A 49 0.15 16.84 6.51
CA GLN A 49 1.08 15.72 6.47
C GLN A 49 1.82 15.59 7.82
N ASP A 50 1.33 14.70 8.68
CA ASP A 50 1.75 14.59 10.07
C ASP A 50 2.53 13.30 10.39
N VAL A 51 2.60 12.36 9.43
CA VAL A 51 3.25 11.06 9.63
C VAL A 51 4.65 11.04 8.99
N ALA A 52 5.68 11.03 9.83
CA ALA A 52 7.08 11.02 9.36
C ALA A 52 7.40 9.84 8.42
N ILE A 53 6.72 8.68 8.58
CA ILE A 53 6.92 7.51 7.73
C ILE A 53 6.56 7.76 6.26
N THR A 54 5.67 8.71 5.96
CA THR A 54 5.30 9.08 4.58
C THR A 54 6.51 9.53 3.77
N THR A 55 7.51 10.16 4.42
CA THR A 55 8.76 10.54 3.76
C THR A 55 9.62 9.35 3.37
N VAL A 56 9.56 8.25 4.13
CA VAL A 56 10.22 6.98 3.79
C VAL A 56 9.54 6.33 2.61
N LEU A 57 8.19 6.35 2.57
CA LEU A 57 7.45 5.85 1.43
C LEU A 57 7.84 6.58 0.14
N ASP A 58 7.86 7.91 0.14
CA ASP A 58 8.25 8.72 -1.04
C ASP A 58 9.70 8.41 -1.48
N ASP A 59 10.64 8.34 -0.53
CA ASP A 59 12.05 8.05 -0.84
C ASP A 59 12.24 6.64 -1.41
N VAL A 60 11.63 5.63 -0.79
CA VAL A 60 11.73 4.24 -1.24
C VAL A 60 11.17 4.09 -2.65
N HIS A 61 9.94 4.55 -2.90
CA HIS A 61 9.30 4.35 -4.19
C HIS A 61 9.99 5.14 -5.31
N PHE A 62 10.20 6.43 -5.10
CA PHE A 62 10.61 7.31 -6.20
C PHE A 62 12.13 7.49 -6.30
N ASN A 63 12.85 7.48 -5.18
CA ASN A 63 14.30 7.70 -5.19
C ASN A 63 15.09 6.39 -5.20
N ILE A 64 14.64 5.33 -4.53
CA ILE A 64 15.37 4.06 -4.50
C ILE A 64 14.90 3.13 -5.63
N LEU A 65 13.60 2.81 -5.66
CA LEU A 65 13.01 1.90 -6.65
C LEU A 65 12.77 2.54 -8.03
N LYS A 66 12.91 3.87 -8.11
CA LYS A 66 12.75 4.63 -9.36
C LYS A 66 11.38 4.44 -10.02
N ALA A 67 10.33 4.25 -9.20
CA ALA A 67 8.96 4.21 -9.68
C ALA A 67 8.58 5.56 -10.35
N PRO A 68 7.69 5.55 -11.34
CA PRO A 68 7.28 6.77 -12.01
C PRO A 68 6.32 7.60 -11.13
N ARG A 69 6.67 8.86 -10.86
CA ARG A 69 5.81 9.78 -10.07
C ARG A 69 4.50 10.16 -10.75
N ASN A 70 4.51 10.27 -12.09
CA ASN A 70 3.39 10.84 -12.87
C ASN A 70 2.84 9.84 -13.89
N LEU A 71 2.89 8.54 -13.57
CA LEU A 71 2.21 7.55 -14.40
C LEU A 71 0.69 7.65 -14.13
N THR A 72 -0.08 7.82 -15.19
CA THR A 72 -1.54 8.04 -15.14
C THR A 72 -2.27 7.22 -16.19
N ILE A 73 -3.58 7.04 -16.00
CA ILE A 73 -4.49 6.41 -16.97
C ILE A 73 -5.52 7.40 -17.52
N ASP A 74 -6.12 7.05 -18.67
CA ASP A 74 -7.31 7.73 -19.20
C ASP A 74 -8.54 7.23 -18.44
N GLY A 75 -9.04 8.03 -17.50
CA GLY A 75 -10.17 7.66 -16.64
C GLY A 75 -9.79 7.79 -15.17
N SER A 76 -10.40 6.96 -14.32
CA SER A 76 -10.09 6.89 -12.90
C SER A 76 -9.94 5.44 -12.48
N TYR A 77 -9.10 5.18 -11.47
CA TYR A 77 -9.14 3.90 -10.80
C TYR A 77 -10.45 3.72 -10.04
N GLY A 78 -10.76 2.47 -9.68
CA GLY A 78 -11.81 2.19 -8.72
C GLY A 78 -11.59 3.07 -7.50
N ALA A 79 -12.58 3.91 -7.18
CA ALA A 79 -12.48 4.75 -6.00
C ALA A 79 -12.47 3.85 -4.77
N GLY A 80 -11.26 3.51 -4.32
CA GLY A 80 -10.98 3.17 -2.94
C GLY A 80 -11.19 4.37 -2.02
N CYS A 81 -12.37 5.00 -2.10
CA CYS A 81 -12.96 5.85 -1.08
C CYS A 81 -12.12 7.07 -0.68
N ASP A 82 -12.31 8.17 -1.44
CA ASP A 82 -11.71 9.48 -1.29
C ASP A 82 -10.18 9.50 -1.27
N GLN A 83 -9.62 9.47 -2.48
CA GLN A 83 -8.43 10.27 -2.71
C GLN A 83 -8.83 11.73 -2.45
N HIS A 84 -8.54 12.21 -1.26
CA HIS A 84 -8.85 13.58 -0.83
C HIS A 84 -8.30 14.63 -1.80
N TRP A 85 -7.34 14.25 -2.65
CA TRP A 85 -6.61 15.13 -3.53
C TRP A 85 -7.02 14.85 -4.97
N ASP A 86 -7.62 15.86 -5.62
CA ASP A 86 -8.06 15.85 -7.03
C ASP A 86 -6.96 15.43 -8.01
N GLU A 87 -5.70 15.40 -7.59
CA GLU A 87 -4.55 15.03 -8.41
C GLU A 87 -4.31 13.50 -8.44
N HIS A 88 -5.02 12.70 -7.63
CA HIS A 88 -4.72 11.28 -7.43
C HIS A 88 -5.68 10.31 -8.15
N TYR A 89 -6.86 10.77 -8.62
CA TYR A 89 -7.93 9.93 -9.21
C TYR A 89 -7.50 9.01 -10.35
N ASN A 90 -6.43 9.37 -11.04
CA ASN A 90 -5.90 8.60 -12.16
C ASN A 90 -4.41 8.25 -12.02
N LEU A 91 -3.79 8.49 -10.85
CA LEU A 91 -2.42 8.10 -10.58
C LEU A 91 -2.33 6.59 -10.42
N VAL A 92 -1.34 5.99 -11.09
CA VAL A 92 -1.06 4.56 -10.97
C VAL A 92 -0.34 4.25 -9.67
N MET A 93 0.57 5.14 -9.26
CA MET A 93 1.35 5.04 -8.04
C MET A 93 0.87 6.13 -7.10
N ASP A 94 0.27 5.74 -6.00
CA ASP A 94 -0.36 6.64 -5.05
C ASP A 94 0.26 6.47 -3.66
N VAL A 95 1.18 7.38 -3.32
CA VAL A 95 1.96 7.36 -2.09
C VAL A 95 1.57 8.55 -1.22
N HIS A 96 0.81 8.33 -0.15
CA HIS A 96 0.29 9.39 0.73
C HIS A 96 -0.15 8.85 2.10
N GLU A 97 -0.79 9.67 2.93
CA GLU A 97 -1.32 9.25 4.23
C GLU A 97 -2.73 8.66 4.10
N ASP A 98 -2.98 7.49 4.71
CA ASP A 98 -4.29 6.86 4.73
C ASP A 98 -5.28 7.74 5.50
N THR A 99 -6.11 8.45 4.75
CA THR A 99 -7.20 9.29 5.26
C THR A 99 -8.44 8.49 5.62
N PHE A 100 -8.47 7.20 5.25
CA PHE A 100 -9.61 6.35 5.47
C PHE A 100 -9.49 5.54 6.77
N GLY A 101 -8.38 4.83 6.94
CA GLY A 101 -8.22 3.83 8.00
C GLY A 101 -8.96 2.53 7.68
N ARG A 102 -8.48 1.76 6.70
CA ARG A 102 -9.02 0.43 6.33
C ARG A 102 -7.97 -0.68 6.47
N SER A 103 -8.40 -1.89 6.78
CA SER A 103 -7.54 -3.07 7.01
C SER A 103 -6.85 -3.08 8.38
N ASP A 104 -6.06 -4.13 8.64
CA ASP A 104 -5.48 -4.45 9.95
C ASP A 104 -4.49 -3.38 10.46
N HIS A 105 -3.89 -2.61 9.55
CA HIS A 105 -2.91 -1.57 9.91
C HIS A 105 -3.49 -0.51 10.86
N VAL A 106 -4.79 -0.21 10.76
CA VAL A 106 -5.50 0.69 11.68
C VAL A 106 -5.43 0.21 13.12
N THR A 107 -5.67 -1.09 13.33
CA THR A 107 -5.64 -1.67 14.67
C THR A 107 -4.26 -1.55 15.30
N PHE A 108 -3.21 -1.70 14.50
CA PHE A 108 -1.84 -1.58 14.98
C PHE A 108 -1.40 -0.12 15.17
N ARG A 109 -1.91 0.79 14.33
CA ARG A 109 -1.77 2.23 14.53
C ARG A 109 -2.37 2.68 15.86
N ASP A 110 -3.58 2.22 16.19
CA ASP A 110 -4.26 2.52 17.46
C ASP A 110 -3.50 2.01 18.70
N LEU A 111 -2.65 1.00 18.52
CA LEU A 111 -1.77 0.46 19.55
C LEU A 111 -0.42 1.20 19.65
N GLY A 112 -0.22 2.24 18.83
CA GLY A 112 0.92 3.13 18.86
C GLY A 112 2.02 2.83 17.84
N ALA A 113 1.88 1.76 17.04
CA ALA A 113 2.86 1.40 16.02
C ALA A 113 2.85 2.41 14.85
N GLN A 114 3.99 2.56 14.18
CA GLN A 114 3.95 3.07 12.81
C GLN A 114 3.50 1.98 11.85
N THR A 115 2.80 2.42 10.82
CA THR A 115 2.09 1.52 9.93
C THR A 115 2.20 1.96 8.49
N ILE A 116 2.40 0.99 7.61
CA ILE A 116 2.36 1.13 6.16
C ILE A 116 1.31 0.16 5.63
N PHE A 117 0.52 0.62 4.67
CA PHE A 117 -0.44 -0.18 3.95
C PHE A 117 -0.13 -0.16 2.46
N HIS A 118 0.36 -1.29 1.94
CA HIS A 118 0.44 -1.56 0.51
C HIS A 118 -0.88 -2.14 0.02
N LEU A 119 -1.44 -1.55 -1.03
CA LEU A 119 -2.71 -1.97 -1.61
C LEU A 119 -2.65 -1.96 -3.15
N GLY A 120 -3.08 -3.06 -3.76
CA GLY A 120 -3.25 -3.19 -5.21
C GLY A 120 -4.67 -2.86 -5.70
N ALA A 121 -5.17 -3.66 -6.63
CA ALA A 121 -6.48 -3.50 -7.27
C ALA A 121 -7.67 -3.50 -6.29
N TYR A 122 -8.66 -2.65 -6.58
CA TYR A 122 -9.99 -2.67 -5.96
C TYR A 122 -10.97 -3.57 -6.71
N ASP A 123 -12.19 -3.73 -6.15
CA ASP A 123 -13.29 -4.44 -6.80
C ASP A 123 -13.55 -3.98 -8.25
N ALA A 124 -13.34 -2.69 -8.56
CA ALA A 124 -13.55 -2.14 -9.90
C ALA A 124 -12.35 -2.33 -10.85
N ASP A 125 -11.20 -2.72 -10.32
CA ASP A 125 -9.95 -2.95 -11.06
C ASP A 125 -9.63 -4.44 -11.21
N TYR A 126 -10.16 -5.28 -10.33
CA TYR A 126 -10.08 -6.73 -10.35
C TYR A 126 -11.41 -7.33 -9.89
N ASP A 127 -12.28 -7.70 -10.85
CA ASP A 127 -13.64 -8.21 -10.61
C ASP A 127 -13.71 -9.45 -9.70
N ALA A 128 -12.60 -10.19 -9.60
CA ALA A 128 -12.54 -11.38 -8.75
C ALA A 128 -12.23 -11.06 -7.29
N TYR A 129 -11.87 -9.83 -6.92
CA TYR A 129 -11.67 -9.45 -5.52
C TYR A 129 -12.94 -9.78 -4.70
N HIS A 130 -12.76 -10.28 -3.47
CA HIS A 130 -13.84 -10.74 -2.60
C HIS A 130 -14.75 -11.84 -3.17
N SER A 131 -14.34 -12.52 -4.24
CA SER A 131 -15.14 -13.57 -4.87
C SER A 131 -14.50 -14.95 -4.72
N PRO A 132 -15.26 -16.05 -4.86
CA PRO A 132 -14.69 -17.39 -4.93
C PRO A 132 -13.76 -17.62 -6.13
N SER A 133 -13.77 -16.73 -7.13
CA SER A 133 -12.83 -16.73 -8.25
C SER A 133 -11.49 -16.09 -7.94
N ASP A 134 -11.34 -15.45 -6.77
CA ASP A 134 -10.04 -14.99 -6.26
C ASP A 134 -9.14 -16.18 -5.95
N THR A 135 -8.41 -16.60 -6.97
CA THR A 135 -7.58 -17.80 -6.97
C THR A 135 -6.27 -17.46 -7.65
N LEU A 136 -5.19 -18.15 -7.27
CA LEU A 136 -3.88 -17.94 -7.88
C LEU A 136 -3.93 -18.07 -9.41
N ASP A 137 -4.62 -19.09 -9.94
CA ASP A 137 -4.77 -19.29 -11.38
C ASP A 137 -5.47 -18.10 -12.06
N ASN A 138 -6.48 -17.51 -11.41
CA ASN A 138 -7.17 -16.35 -11.93
C ASN A 138 -6.30 -15.09 -11.87
N MET A 139 -5.60 -14.85 -10.75
CA MET A 139 -4.63 -13.75 -10.63
C MET A 139 -3.58 -13.83 -11.75
N VAL A 140 -2.98 -15.00 -11.95
CA VAL A 140 -2.00 -15.27 -13.01
C VAL A 140 -2.56 -14.95 -14.40
N ALA A 141 -3.81 -15.35 -14.66
CA ALA A 141 -4.45 -15.07 -15.94
C ALA A 141 -4.71 -13.57 -16.15
N GLU A 142 -5.21 -12.88 -15.11
CA GLU A 142 -5.60 -11.46 -15.18
C GLU A 142 -4.41 -10.51 -15.36
N VAL A 143 -3.26 -10.79 -14.74
CA VAL A 143 -2.03 -10.00 -14.93
C VAL A 143 -1.25 -10.38 -16.20
N GLY A 144 -1.74 -11.36 -16.98
CA GLY A 144 -1.12 -11.76 -18.24
C GLY A 144 -0.04 -12.85 -18.14
N GLY A 145 0.16 -13.45 -16.97
CA GLY A 145 1.00 -14.63 -16.79
C GLY A 145 1.74 -14.67 -15.44
N GLN A 146 2.33 -15.84 -15.13
CA GLN A 146 3.05 -16.09 -13.88
C GLN A 146 4.18 -15.08 -13.67
N GLN A 147 4.92 -14.78 -14.74
CA GLN A 147 6.05 -13.86 -14.69
C GLN A 147 5.64 -12.42 -14.35
N GLU A 148 4.47 -11.97 -14.83
CA GLU A 148 3.96 -10.63 -14.53
C GLU A 148 3.47 -10.55 -13.08
N LEU A 149 2.82 -11.61 -12.58
CA LEU A 149 2.43 -11.70 -11.17
C LEU A 149 3.65 -11.66 -10.24
N GLU A 150 4.69 -12.45 -10.55
CA GLU A 150 5.93 -12.49 -9.79
C GLU A 150 6.63 -11.14 -9.76
N GLN A 151 6.70 -10.43 -10.89
CA GLN A 151 7.29 -9.09 -10.96
C GLN A 151 6.51 -8.06 -10.15
N SER A 152 5.17 -8.14 -10.19
CA SER A 152 4.31 -7.29 -9.37
C SER A 152 4.56 -7.50 -7.89
N MET A 153 4.56 -8.76 -7.44
CA MET A 153 4.87 -9.11 -6.06
C MET A 153 6.29 -8.72 -5.66
N GLU A 154 7.29 -8.92 -6.53
CA GLU A 154 8.67 -8.57 -6.27
C GLU A 154 8.82 -7.06 -6.00
N PHE A 155 8.13 -6.20 -6.76
CA PHE A 155 8.16 -4.76 -6.54
C PHE A 155 7.67 -4.39 -5.13
N VAL A 156 6.50 -4.90 -4.72
CA VAL A 156 5.92 -4.63 -3.38
C VAL A 156 6.82 -5.16 -2.27
N MET A 157 7.38 -6.37 -2.45
CA MET A 157 8.26 -6.98 -1.46
C MET A 157 9.57 -6.19 -1.28
N TRP A 158 10.14 -5.65 -2.35
CA TRP A 158 11.30 -4.76 -2.27
C TRP A 158 10.96 -3.45 -1.59
N ALA A 159 9.80 -2.85 -1.89
CA ALA A 159 9.34 -1.63 -1.22
C ALA A 159 9.21 -1.88 0.29
N ALA A 160 8.44 -2.89 0.70
CA ALA A 160 8.23 -3.25 2.10
C ALA A 160 9.54 -3.55 2.85
N MET A 161 10.48 -4.27 2.21
CA MET A 161 11.79 -4.55 2.81
C MET A 161 12.60 -3.27 3.05
N LEU A 162 12.66 -2.38 2.05
CA LEU A 162 13.44 -1.14 2.13
C LEU A 162 12.83 -0.18 3.16
N GLU A 163 11.51 -0.04 3.15
CA GLU A 163 10.77 0.74 4.14
C GLU A 163 11.05 0.26 5.55
N PHE A 164 11.00 -1.05 5.79
CA PHE A 164 11.32 -1.61 7.10
C PHE A 164 12.74 -1.25 7.55
N ILE A 165 13.74 -1.45 6.67
CA ILE A 165 15.14 -1.18 7.00
C ILE A 165 15.38 0.30 7.30
N ILE A 166 14.80 1.19 6.50
CA ILE A 166 14.99 2.64 6.65
C ILE A 166 14.22 3.18 7.85
N ALA A 167 12.97 2.75 8.04
CA ALA A 167 12.15 3.13 9.18
C ALA A 167 12.78 2.68 10.50
N ASP A 168 13.27 1.43 10.57
CA ASP A 168 13.96 0.94 11.76
C ASP A 168 15.20 1.80 12.06
N GLN A 169 15.95 2.23 11.05
CA GLN A 169 17.14 3.07 11.26
C GLN A 169 16.85 4.54 11.59
N THR A 170 15.58 4.98 11.60
CA THR A 170 15.21 6.39 11.76
C THR A 170 14.50 6.61 13.10
N PRO A 171 15.19 7.10 14.15
CA PRO A 171 14.62 7.24 15.48
C PRO A 171 13.37 8.12 15.54
N GLU A 172 13.29 9.14 14.68
CA GLU A 172 12.16 10.08 14.60
C GLU A 172 10.89 9.45 14.03
N ILE A 173 11.01 8.28 13.40
CA ILE A 173 9.89 7.50 12.88
C ILE A 173 9.40 6.52 13.94
N ARG A 174 10.11 6.30 15.05
CA ARG A 174 9.71 5.34 16.08
C ARG A 174 8.63 5.92 17.00
N ASN A 175 7.44 5.31 16.95
CA ASN A 175 6.23 5.47 17.77
C ASN A 175 5.77 6.90 18.15
N LEU A 176 4.48 7.16 17.96
CA LEU A 176 3.83 8.45 18.23
C LEU A 176 3.89 8.92 19.70
N ASN A 177 4.36 8.09 20.63
CA ASN A 177 4.35 8.33 22.07
C ASN A 177 5.64 7.90 22.81
N ALA A 178 6.80 7.88 22.14
CA ALA A 178 8.10 7.63 22.80
C ALA A 178 8.55 8.79 23.71
#